data_AF-A0A8B8DUH9-F1
#
_entry.id   AF-A0A8B8DUH9-F1
#
_cell.length_a   1.000
_cell.length_b   1.000
_cell.length_c   1.000
_cell.angle_alpha   90.00
_cell.angle_beta   90.00
_cell.angle_gamma   90.00
#
_symmetry.space_group_name_H-M   'P 1'
#
loop_
_entity.id
_entity.type
_entity.pdbx_description
1 polymer ?
#
loop_
_entity_poly.entity_id
_entity_poly.type
_entity_poly.pdbx_seq_one_letter_code
_entity_poly.pdbx_strand_id
1 'polypeptide(L)'
;MTDVNMELNINPKEQQFISAKSYLLTASTDTGLNLYDHLSRVLTKVLDERPNNVVDIFEDVSKDSKRSKFTSDVDTVRDKLDQSTEVALAKVQEKLFAKEGGEDNEPEESEELETPLPNIMELCFFFEQAGIGLNREEMIRVWLALKNLVDTHALSHVRFWGKIFGTEQNYYVAEVEYRDADEEEEEEEEPEEQQEEEATDKDGDEEGEEEQEEDDTPKPDFKPPPEIPKEDNKTGTNKKTYFVCNDPGKPWTKLPAVSPAQVQSARLIKKFFTGRLDAPVVSYPPFPGNEINYLRAQIARISAGTHVSPMGFYQFEEDEEEEEETEGRNDCVINVDFEPVSLRDLCDGSLQHWVHHVQHILPQGRCVWVKVGQESPEEVEDEDEEEEREEPDEPEPEVGPPLLTPLSEDAEIGNLPPWTPKVSSKLIPQYAIAVLHSNLWPGAAAFAAGKKFENVYIGYGHKYNMDNYNPPQTAPIQEEFPSGPEITEAEDPTVEEENALRNAQQEAAEAAEEMEEAEEEEEEDD
;
A
#
# COMPACT_ATOMS: atom_id res chain seq x y z
N MET A 1 -79.17 3.97 13.36
CA MET A 1 -80.43 4.74 13.40
C MET A 1 -80.32 5.81 12.34
N THR A 2 -81.24 5.76 11.37
CA THR A 2 -81.58 6.81 10.40
C THR A 2 -80.44 7.38 9.56
N ASP A 3 -80.20 6.75 8.40
CA ASP A 3 -79.86 7.46 7.17
C ASP A 3 -80.96 8.49 6.91
N VAL A 4 -80.78 9.69 7.47
CA VAL A 4 -81.53 10.85 7.03
C VAL A 4 -80.90 11.23 5.70
N ASN A 5 -81.37 10.55 4.66
CA ASN A 5 -81.22 10.99 3.29
C ASN A 5 -82.03 12.29 3.18
N MET A 6 -81.45 13.39 3.67
CA MET A 6 -81.83 14.72 3.22
C MET A 6 -81.46 14.72 1.74
N GLU A 7 -82.40 14.25 0.90
CA GLU A 7 -82.53 14.76 -0.45
C GLU A 7 -82.82 16.25 -0.30
N LEU A 8 -81.77 17.00 -0.01
CA LEU A 8 -81.72 18.40 -0.33
C LEU A 8 -82.05 18.38 -1.83
N ASN A 9 -83.20 18.94 -2.17
CA ASN A 9 -83.62 19.17 -3.54
C ASN A 9 -82.74 20.32 -4.08
N ILE A 10 -81.44 20.06 -4.08
CA ILE A 10 -80.37 20.94 -4.50
C ILE A 10 -80.56 21.03 -5.99
N ASN A 11 -80.81 22.24 -6.46
CA ASN A 11 -80.88 22.50 -7.89
C ASN A 11 -79.67 21.83 -8.57
N PRO A 12 -79.81 21.12 -9.70
CA PRO A 12 -78.68 20.47 -10.36
C PRO A 12 -77.45 21.40 -10.53
N LYS A 13 -77.68 22.71 -10.65
CA LYS A 13 -76.63 23.74 -10.67
C LYS A 13 -75.88 23.91 -9.34
N GLU A 14 -76.57 23.81 -8.21
CA GLU A 14 -75.96 23.89 -6.88
C GLU A 14 -75.15 22.62 -6.54
N GLN A 15 -75.56 21.44 -7.02
CA GLN A 15 -74.75 20.23 -6.88
C GLN A 15 -73.43 20.33 -7.67
N GLN A 16 -73.50 20.85 -8.91
CA GLN A 16 -72.32 21.14 -9.71
C GLN A 16 -71.40 22.16 -9.02
N PHE A 17 -71.97 23.19 -8.39
CA PHE A 17 -71.20 24.17 -7.62
C PHE A 17 -70.48 23.55 -6.42
N ILE A 18 -71.15 22.71 -5.63
CA ILE A 18 -70.56 22.03 -4.47
C ILE A 18 -69.44 21.07 -4.92
N SER A 19 -69.67 20.32 -6.00
CA SER A 19 -68.67 19.43 -6.58
C SER A 19 -67.42 20.21 -7.04
N ALA A 20 -67.59 21.30 -7.80
CA ALA A 20 -66.47 22.13 -8.24
C ALA A 20 -65.71 22.77 -7.06
N LYS A 21 -66.41 23.24 -6.03
CA LYS A 21 -65.78 23.79 -4.83
C LYS A 21 -64.97 22.73 -4.07
N SER A 22 -65.52 21.53 -3.89
CA SER A 22 -64.80 20.42 -3.24
C SER A 22 -63.53 20.03 -4.01
N TYR A 23 -63.60 20.03 -5.35
CA TYR A 23 -62.43 19.80 -6.19
C TYR A 23 -61.34 20.86 -5.97
N LEU A 24 -61.70 22.14 -5.98
CA LEU A 24 -60.75 23.24 -5.74
C LEU A 24 -60.16 23.25 -4.32
N LEU A 25 -60.85 22.67 -3.34
CA LEU A 25 -60.39 22.52 -1.95
C LEU A 25 -59.49 21.29 -1.74
N THR A 26 -59.29 20.44 -2.76
CA THR A 26 -58.39 19.29 -2.69
C THR A 26 -56.94 19.78 -2.56
N ALA A 27 -56.23 19.31 -1.53
CA ALA A 27 -54.83 19.68 -1.29
C ALA A 27 -53.89 18.89 -2.21
N SER A 28 -52.86 19.58 -2.71
CA SER A 28 -51.73 18.96 -3.43
C SER A 28 -50.88 18.14 -2.47
N THR A 29 -50.43 16.97 -2.91
CA THR A 29 -49.51 16.08 -2.17
C THR A 29 -48.15 16.71 -1.91
N ASP A 30 -47.68 17.55 -2.85
CA ASP A 30 -46.30 18.05 -2.84
C ASP A 30 -46.20 19.37 -2.07
N THR A 31 -47.26 20.20 -2.11
CA THR A 31 -47.25 21.55 -1.52
C THR A 31 -48.19 21.71 -0.32
N GLY A 32 -49.09 20.74 -0.09
CA GLY A 32 -50.14 20.83 0.92
C GLY A 32 -51.07 22.03 0.73
N LEU A 33 -51.12 22.62 -0.47
CA LEU A 33 -51.98 23.75 -0.82
C LEU A 33 -53.17 23.29 -1.64
N ASN A 34 -54.33 23.88 -1.37
CA ASN A 34 -55.49 23.75 -2.25
C ASN A 34 -55.59 25.00 -3.15
N LEU A 35 -56.24 24.84 -4.31
CA LEU A 35 -56.34 25.91 -5.31
C LEU A 35 -57.30 27.02 -4.86
N TYR A 36 -58.35 26.66 -4.12
CA TYR A 36 -59.36 27.59 -3.61
C TYR A 36 -58.76 28.66 -2.69
N ASP A 37 -58.01 28.24 -1.66
CA ASP A 37 -57.40 29.14 -0.68
C ASP A 37 -56.28 29.96 -1.32
N HIS A 38 -55.52 29.36 -2.25
CA HIS A 38 -54.48 30.07 -2.99
C HIS A 38 -55.07 31.23 -3.81
N LEU A 39 -56.09 30.95 -4.63
CA LEU A 39 -56.76 31.99 -5.42
C LEU A 39 -57.44 33.04 -4.51
N SER A 40 -58.05 32.62 -3.40
CA SER A 40 -58.63 33.55 -2.43
C SER A 40 -57.59 34.51 -1.86
N ARG A 41 -56.39 34.02 -1.51
CA ARG A 41 -55.29 34.84 -0.97
C ARG A 41 -54.74 35.81 -2.01
N VAL A 42 -54.53 35.33 -3.24
CA VAL A 42 -54.06 36.18 -4.35
C VAL A 42 -55.07 37.30 -4.64
N LEU A 43 -56.36 36.96 -4.73
CA LEU A 43 -57.41 37.95 -4.95
C LEU A 43 -57.52 38.94 -3.79
N THR A 44 -57.39 38.48 -2.54
CA THR A 44 -57.39 39.37 -1.37
C THR A 44 -56.23 40.37 -1.45
N LYS A 45 -55.01 39.89 -1.73
CA LYS A 45 -53.82 40.74 -1.85
C LYS A 45 -53.93 41.77 -2.98
N VAL A 46 -54.48 41.37 -4.13
CA VAL A 46 -54.75 42.28 -5.26
C VAL A 46 -55.78 43.36 -4.87
N LEU A 47 -56.84 43.00 -4.15
CA LEU A 47 -57.89 43.92 -3.72
C LEU A 47 -57.40 44.92 -2.66
N ASP A 48 -56.46 44.50 -1.81
CA ASP A 48 -55.86 45.33 -0.76
C ASP A 48 -54.84 46.32 -1.35
N GLU A 49 -53.96 45.87 -2.24
CA GLU A 49 -52.86 46.69 -2.78
C GLU A 49 -53.26 47.55 -4.00
N ARG A 50 -54.37 47.20 -4.69
CA ARG A 50 -54.93 47.92 -5.85
C ARG A 50 -53.90 48.40 -6.89
N PRO A 51 -53.12 47.50 -7.51
CA PRO A 51 -52.16 47.87 -8.53
C PRO A 51 -52.85 48.31 -9.84
N ASN A 52 -52.20 49.18 -10.62
CA ASN A 52 -52.79 49.73 -11.85
C ASN A 52 -53.00 48.67 -12.95
N ASN A 53 -52.03 47.76 -13.15
CA ASN A 53 -52.09 46.70 -14.16
C ASN A 53 -52.20 45.32 -13.49
N VAL A 54 -53.39 45.02 -12.96
CA VAL A 54 -53.64 43.80 -12.17
C VAL A 54 -53.37 42.51 -12.94
N VAL A 55 -53.72 42.46 -14.23
CA VAL A 55 -53.60 41.25 -15.05
C VAL A 55 -52.13 40.88 -15.27
N ASP A 56 -51.27 41.86 -15.52
CA ASP A 56 -49.86 41.64 -15.80
C ASP A 56 -49.09 41.17 -14.55
N ILE A 57 -49.50 41.61 -13.36
CA ILE A 57 -48.81 41.34 -12.09
C ILE A 57 -49.42 40.12 -11.36
N PHE A 58 -50.53 39.56 -11.85
CA PHE A 58 -51.25 38.47 -11.17
C PHE A 58 -50.37 37.23 -10.95
N GLU A 59 -49.52 36.89 -11.91
CA GLU A 59 -48.59 35.75 -11.81
C GLU A 59 -47.54 35.99 -10.72
N ASP A 60 -46.99 37.20 -10.63
CA ASP A 60 -46.03 37.59 -9.61
C ASP A 60 -46.65 37.55 -8.20
N VAL A 61 -47.87 38.08 -8.03
CA VAL A 61 -48.60 38.01 -6.75
C VAL A 61 -48.86 36.56 -6.33
N SER A 62 -49.23 35.71 -7.29
CA SER A 62 -49.43 34.27 -7.07
C SER A 62 -48.14 33.58 -6.63
N LYS A 63 -47.01 33.90 -7.29
CA LYS A 63 -45.68 33.36 -6.97
C LYS A 63 -45.21 33.79 -5.58
N ASP A 64 -45.38 35.06 -5.24
CA ASP A 64 -45.02 35.61 -3.93
C ASP A 64 -45.88 35.02 -2.81
N SER A 65 -47.17 34.78 -3.08
CA SER A 65 -48.05 34.13 -2.11
C SER A 65 -47.65 32.66 -1.84
N LYS A 66 -47.10 31.97 -2.84
CA LYS A 66 -46.51 30.63 -2.63
C LYS A 66 -45.21 30.69 -1.85
N ARG A 67 -44.31 31.64 -2.17
CA ARG A 67 -42.99 31.80 -1.50
C ARG A 67 -43.10 32.24 -0.05
N SER A 68 -44.09 33.06 0.29
CA SER A 68 -44.30 33.56 1.65
C SER A 68 -44.83 32.51 2.62
N LYS A 69 -45.34 31.38 2.14
CA LYS A 69 -45.75 30.26 3.00
C LYS A 69 -44.53 29.41 3.34
N PHE A 70 -44.06 29.52 4.57
CA PHE A 70 -43.09 28.59 5.13
C PHE A 70 -43.75 27.23 5.37
N THR A 71 -43.33 26.21 4.63
CA THR A 71 -43.65 24.81 4.92
C THR A 71 -42.36 24.15 5.43
N SER A 72 -42.30 23.91 6.73
CA SER A 72 -41.22 23.08 7.29
C SER A 72 -41.48 21.63 6.91
N ASP A 73 -40.48 20.95 6.34
CA ASP A 73 -40.51 19.51 6.03
C ASP A 73 -40.19 18.65 7.28
N VAL A 74 -40.07 19.29 8.44
CA VAL A 74 -39.74 18.65 9.71
C VAL A 74 -41.05 18.24 10.39
N ASP A 75 -41.38 16.95 10.26
CA ASP A 75 -42.46 16.33 11.02
C ASP A 75 -42.00 16.21 12.48
N THR A 76 -42.68 16.89 13.40
CA THR A 76 -42.29 16.95 14.83
C THR A 76 -42.87 15.81 15.67
N VAL A 77 -43.67 14.91 15.06
CA VAL A 77 -44.38 13.85 15.78
C VAL A 77 -43.81 12.45 15.48
N ARG A 78 -43.09 12.28 14.37
CA ARG A 78 -42.46 11.02 13.99
C ARG A 78 -40.96 11.18 13.89
N ASP A 79 -40.22 10.33 14.60
CA ASP A 79 -38.77 10.24 14.43
C ASP A 79 -38.49 9.78 12.99
N LYS A 80 -37.99 10.70 12.16
CA LYS A 80 -37.39 10.36 10.88
C LYS A 80 -36.00 9.82 11.20
N LEU A 81 -35.86 8.49 11.26
CA LEU A 81 -34.56 7.84 11.38
C LEU A 81 -33.73 8.20 10.15
N ASP A 82 -32.71 9.04 10.35
CA ASP A 82 -31.74 9.33 9.30
C ASP A 82 -30.93 8.06 9.01
N GLN A 83 -30.85 7.71 7.73
CA GLN A 83 -30.11 6.55 7.22
C GLN A 83 -28.88 7.00 6.41
N SER A 84 -28.43 8.23 6.64
CA SER A 84 -27.16 8.73 6.09
C SER A 84 -25.99 7.83 6.47
N THR A 85 -24.95 7.85 5.63
CA THR A 85 -23.70 7.11 5.85
C THR A 85 -23.03 7.50 7.17
N GLU A 86 -23.14 8.77 7.56
CA GLU A 86 -22.63 9.30 8.83
C GLU A 86 -23.30 8.63 10.04
N VAL A 87 -24.63 8.44 10.00
CA VAL A 87 -25.36 7.75 11.08
C VAL A 87 -25.03 6.26 11.12
N ALA A 88 -24.82 5.63 9.96
CA ALA A 88 -24.38 4.24 9.91
C ALA A 88 -22.98 4.07 10.54
N LEU A 89 -22.03 4.96 10.22
CA LEU A 89 -20.69 4.98 10.82
C LEU A 89 -20.75 5.27 12.33
N ALA A 90 -21.59 6.22 12.75
CA ALA A 90 -21.76 6.53 14.17
C ALA A 90 -22.25 5.33 14.98
N LYS A 91 -23.18 4.52 14.45
CA LYS A 91 -23.65 3.27 15.10
C LYS A 91 -22.57 2.20 15.21
N VAL A 92 -21.65 2.15 14.25
CA VAL A 92 -20.49 1.25 14.33
C VAL A 92 -19.53 1.76 15.40
N GLN A 93 -19.24 3.05 15.40
CA GLN A 93 -18.32 3.69 16.35
C GLN A 93 -18.85 3.72 17.78
N GLU A 94 -20.17 3.80 17.99
CA GLU A 94 -20.81 3.77 19.31
C GLU A 94 -20.38 2.52 20.11
N LYS A 95 -20.19 1.38 19.44
CA LYS A 95 -19.74 0.13 20.06
C LYS A 95 -18.36 0.24 20.69
N LEU A 96 -17.47 1.08 20.14
CA LEU A 96 -16.12 1.30 20.70
C LEU A 96 -16.15 1.97 22.08
N PHE A 97 -17.23 2.70 22.39
CA PHE A 97 -17.39 3.41 23.66
C PHE A 97 -18.17 2.60 24.69
N ALA A 98 -18.76 1.48 24.29
CA ALA A 98 -19.46 0.57 25.19
C ALA A 98 -18.46 -0.43 25.81
N LYS A 99 -18.52 -0.62 27.13
CA LYS A 99 -17.77 -1.69 27.80
C LYS A 99 -18.43 -3.03 27.44
N GLU A 100 -17.68 -3.98 26.89
CA GLU A 100 -18.17 -5.35 26.75
C GLU A 100 -18.29 -5.96 28.15
N GLY A 101 -19.54 -6.28 28.54
CA GLY A 101 -19.90 -6.64 29.91
C GLY A 101 -20.47 -5.44 30.67
N GLY A 102 -21.75 -5.52 31.03
CA GLY A 102 -22.52 -4.41 31.63
C GLY A 102 -21.92 -3.79 32.90
N GLU A 103 -22.60 -2.76 33.40
CA GLU A 103 -22.19 -1.89 34.54
C GLU A 103 -21.77 -2.63 35.83
N ASP A 104 -21.99 -3.95 35.94
CA ASP A 104 -21.71 -4.77 37.12
C ASP A 104 -20.34 -5.50 37.11
N ASN A 105 -19.55 -5.43 36.02
CA ASN A 105 -18.16 -5.90 36.08
C ASN A 105 -17.29 -4.80 36.69
N GLU A 106 -17.08 -4.87 38.02
CA GLU A 106 -15.92 -4.27 38.68
C GLU A 106 -14.68 -4.58 37.84
N PRO A 107 -13.76 -3.63 37.62
CA PRO A 107 -12.48 -3.99 37.03
C PRO A 107 -11.88 -5.05 37.97
N GLU A 108 -11.81 -6.31 37.52
CA GLU A 108 -10.84 -7.20 38.11
C GLU A 108 -9.53 -6.44 38.04
N GLU A 109 -8.89 -6.19 39.18
CA GLU A 109 -7.53 -5.69 39.24
C GLU A 109 -6.68 -6.77 38.54
N SER A 110 -6.66 -6.72 37.21
CA SER A 110 -5.67 -7.40 36.42
C SER A 110 -4.37 -6.77 36.88
N GLU A 111 -3.58 -7.57 37.59
CA GLU A 111 -2.20 -7.29 37.98
C GLU A 111 -1.52 -6.48 36.87
N GLU A 112 -0.69 -5.50 37.23
CA GLU A 112 0.03 -4.53 36.38
C GLU A 112 0.66 -5.16 35.12
N LEU A 113 -0.16 -5.59 34.17
CA LEU A 113 0.24 -6.05 32.87
C LEU A 113 0.56 -4.78 32.11
N GLU A 114 1.83 -4.62 31.73
CA GLU A 114 2.24 -3.59 30.79
C GLU A 114 1.33 -3.69 29.57
N THR A 115 0.45 -2.70 29.42
CA THR A 115 -0.46 -2.68 28.29
C THR A 115 0.38 -2.39 27.05
N PRO A 116 0.26 -3.17 25.96
CA PRO A 116 1.00 -2.93 24.72
C PRO A 116 0.56 -1.64 24.01
N LEU A 117 -0.44 -0.95 24.56
CA LEU A 117 -1.01 0.29 24.05
C LEU A 117 -0.22 1.52 24.54
N PRO A 118 0.21 2.40 23.64
CA PRO A 118 0.88 3.64 24.01
C PRO A 118 -0.11 4.62 24.66
N ASN A 119 0.42 5.56 25.43
CA ASN A 119 -0.37 6.65 26.01
C ASN A 119 -0.77 7.67 24.93
N ILE A 120 -1.80 7.34 24.15
CA ILE A 120 -2.25 8.15 23.02
C ILE A 120 -2.75 9.53 23.47
N MET A 121 -3.28 9.68 24.68
CA MET A 121 -3.72 10.99 25.18
C MET A 121 -2.57 11.97 25.32
N GLU A 122 -1.42 11.48 25.75
CA GLU A 122 -0.20 12.26 25.81
C GLU A 122 0.38 12.52 24.41
N LEU A 123 0.40 11.51 23.53
CA LEU A 123 0.82 11.70 22.14
C LEU A 123 -0.06 12.72 21.42
N CYS A 124 -1.38 12.69 21.62
CA CYS A 124 -2.33 13.68 21.07
C CYS A 124 -1.99 15.09 21.50
N PHE A 125 -1.59 15.29 22.76
CA PHE A 125 -1.18 16.59 23.26
C PHE A 125 0.06 17.11 22.51
N PHE A 126 1.07 16.27 22.28
CA PHE A 126 2.27 16.67 21.54
C PHE A 126 2.00 16.86 20.05
N PHE A 127 1.20 16.01 19.41
CA PHE A 127 0.77 16.16 18.03
C PHE A 127 0.00 17.48 17.80
N GLU A 128 -0.95 17.80 18.70
CA GLU A 128 -1.69 19.07 18.65
C GLU A 128 -0.75 20.29 18.79
N GLN A 129 0.24 20.21 19.69
CA GLN A 129 1.26 21.25 19.81
C GLN A 129 2.15 21.34 18.56
N ALA A 130 2.47 20.22 17.93
CA ALA A 130 3.28 20.17 16.71
C ALA A 130 2.52 20.75 15.50
N GLY A 131 1.19 20.80 15.57
CA GLY A 131 0.32 21.14 14.45
C GLY A 131 0.29 20.04 13.38
N ILE A 132 0.57 18.79 13.78
CA ILE A 132 0.57 17.60 12.93
C ILE A 132 -0.33 16.58 13.61
N GLY A 133 -1.12 15.84 12.85
CA GLY A 133 -1.93 14.75 13.39
C GLY A 133 -3.37 14.79 12.91
N LEU A 134 -4.18 13.97 13.54
CA LEU A 134 -5.63 13.94 13.33
C LEU A 134 -6.32 14.77 14.41
N ASN A 135 -7.60 15.07 14.19
CA ASN A 135 -8.40 15.76 15.20
C ASN A 135 -8.46 14.92 16.50
N ARG A 136 -8.56 15.58 17.66
CA ARG A 136 -8.62 14.92 18.96
C ARG A 136 -9.74 13.89 19.05
N GLU A 137 -10.91 14.19 18.51
CA GLU A 137 -12.03 13.24 18.48
C GLU A 137 -11.73 12.01 17.62
N GLU A 138 -11.02 12.20 16.49
CA GLU A 138 -10.63 11.12 15.59
C GLU A 138 -9.55 10.24 16.24
N MET A 139 -8.55 10.84 16.88
CA MET A 139 -7.50 10.12 17.60
C MET A 139 -8.04 9.26 18.74
N ILE A 140 -9.05 9.74 19.49
CA ILE A 140 -9.69 8.94 20.55
C ILE A 140 -10.38 7.71 19.94
N ARG A 141 -11.06 7.85 18.80
CA ARG A 141 -11.68 6.71 18.11
C ARG A 141 -10.63 5.73 17.59
N VAL A 142 -9.52 6.22 17.05
CA VAL A 142 -8.38 5.38 16.64
C VAL A 142 -7.81 4.63 17.85
N TRP A 143 -7.65 5.30 18.99
CA TRP A 143 -7.15 4.65 20.21
C TRP A 143 -8.06 3.53 20.69
N LEU A 144 -9.38 3.75 20.71
CA LEU A 144 -10.33 2.69 21.06
C LEU A 144 -10.35 1.56 20.04
N ALA A 145 -10.14 1.86 18.75
CA ALA A 145 -10.01 0.84 17.71
C ALA A 145 -8.71 0.01 17.87
N LEU A 146 -7.59 0.64 18.27
CA LEU A 146 -6.35 -0.08 18.60
C LEU A 146 -6.50 -0.92 19.87
N LYS A 147 -7.26 -0.43 20.87
CA LYS A 147 -7.60 -1.24 22.04
C LYS A 147 -8.35 -2.51 21.62
N ASN A 148 -9.34 -2.39 20.75
CA ASN A 148 -10.07 -3.54 20.22
C ASN A 148 -9.14 -4.51 19.46
N LEU A 149 -8.15 -4.00 18.72
CA LEU A 149 -7.14 -4.82 18.05
C LEU A 149 -6.31 -5.64 19.06
N VAL A 150 -5.82 -5.00 20.12
CA VAL A 150 -5.07 -5.67 21.22
C VAL A 150 -5.93 -6.66 22.00
N ASP A 151 -7.22 -6.38 22.16
CA ASP A 151 -8.14 -7.30 22.82
C ASP A 151 -8.45 -8.54 21.95
N THR A 152 -8.28 -8.43 20.62
CA THR A 152 -8.57 -9.49 19.65
C THR A 152 -7.34 -10.34 19.33
N HIS A 153 -6.15 -9.74 19.25
CA HIS A 153 -4.89 -10.40 18.93
C HIS A 153 -3.90 -10.27 20.10
N ALA A 154 -3.13 -11.32 20.38
CA ALA A 154 -2.14 -11.34 21.45
C ALA A 154 -0.86 -10.57 21.07
N LEU A 155 -0.93 -9.25 21.11
CA LEU A 155 0.16 -8.36 20.69
C LEU A 155 1.10 -7.99 21.86
N SER A 156 2.39 -7.82 21.55
CA SER A 156 3.42 -7.34 22.48
C SER A 156 3.58 -5.82 22.41
N HIS A 157 3.46 -5.24 21.22
CA HIS A 157 3.57 -3.80 20.99
C HIS A 157 2.64 -3.35 19.88
N VAL A 158 1.95 -2.22 20.06
CA VAL A 158 1.07 -1.62 19.04
C VAL A 158 1.35 -0.13 18.91
N ARG A 159 1.58 0.31 17.69
CA ARG A 159 1.85 1.72 17.36
C ARG A 159 0.91 2.20 16.26
N PHE A 160 0.40 3.42 16.40
CA PHE A 160 -0.31 4.06 15.31
C PHE A 160 0.69 4.59 14.28
N TRP A 161 0.80 3.90 13.14
CA TRP A 161 1.72 4.29 12.08
C TRP A 161 1.26 5.56 11.35
N GLY A 162 -0.04 5.64 11.06
CA GLY A 162 -0.59 6.79 10.34
C GLY A 162 -1.88 6.54 9.58
N LYS A 163 -2.18 7.48 8.67
CA LYS A 163 -3.36 7.48 7.81
C LYS A 163 -2.99 7.74 6.35
N ILE A 164 -3.44 6.86 5.46
CA ILE A 164 -3.29 6.99 4.01
C ILE A 164 -4.63 7.39 3.40
N PHE A 165 -4.61 8.43 2.57
CA PHE A 165 -5.81 8.91 1.88
C PHE A 165 -6.06 8.11 0.60
N GLY A 166 -7.31 7.70 0.42
CA GLY A 166 -7.80 7.09 -0.80
C GLY A 166 -8.90 7.93 -1.46
N THR A 167 -9.29 7.56 -2.67
CA THR A 167 -10.31 8.28 -3.45
C THR A 167 -11.73 7.96 -2.99
N GLU A 168 -11.98 6.75 -2.47
CA GLU A 168 -13.29 6.32 -1.97
C GLU A 168 -13.28 6.18 -0.44
N GLN A 169 -12.26 5.52 0.13
CA GLN A 169 -12.08 5.37 1.58
C GLN A 169 -10.61 5.59 1.96
N ASN A 170 -10.36 5.95 3.22
CA ASN A 170 -9.01 6.08 3.76
C ASN A 170 -8.55 4.75 4.37
N TYR A 171 -7.26 4.66 4.71
CA TYR A 171 -6.69 3.57 5.51
C TYR A 171 -6.04 4.14 6.76
N TYR A 172 -6.43 3.62 7.92
CA TYR A 172 -5.74 3.79 9.18
C TYR A 172 -4.84 2.59 9.38
N VAL A 173 -3.56 2.83 9.66
CA VAL A 173 -2.53 1.78 9.72
C VAL A 173 -2.02 1.66 11.15
N ALA A 174 -2.04 0.44 11.67
CA ALA A 174 -1.41 0.05 12.91
C ALA A 174 -0.16 -0.79 12.60
N GLU A 175 0.95 -0.45 13.23
CA GLU A 175 2.18 -1.24 13.24
C GLU A 175 2.18 -2.08 14.52
N VAL A 176 2.39 -3.39 14.40
CA VAL A 176 2.26 -4.32 15.53
C VAL A 176 3.41 -5.33 15.57
N GLU A 177 3.67 -5.82 16.78
CA GLU A 177 4.53 -6.98 17.04
C GLU A 177 3.76 -8.00 17.86
N TYR A 178 3.88 -9.27 17.48
CA TYR A 178 3.27 -10.38 18.22
C TYR A 178 4.11 -10.72 19.46
N ARG A 179 3.52 -11.53 20.34
CA ARG A 179 4.27 -12.23 21.38
C ARG A 179 4.83 -13.52 20.78
N ASP A 180 6.08 -13.85 21.10
CA ASP A 180 6.83 -14.92 20.43
C ASP A 180 6.10 -16.28 20.33
N ALA A 181 5.21 -16.60 21.28
CA ALA A 181 4.51 -17.88 21.33
C ALA A 181 3.24 -17.97 20.43
N ASP A 182 2.62 -16.83 20.10
CA ASP A 182 1.35 -16.80 19.37
C ASP A 182 1.55 -16.55 17.86
N GLU A 183 2.81 -16.38 17.44
CA GLU A 183 3.18 -16.04 16.06
C GLU A 183 3.42 -17.30 15.20
N GLU A 184 3.92 -18.38 15.80
CA GLU A 184 4.06 -19.69 15.13
C GLU A 184 2.70 -20.21 14.62
N GLU A 185 1.61 -20.00 15.38
CA GLU A 185 0.26 -20.38 14.96
C GLU A 185 -0.28 -19.50 13.81
N GLU A 186 0.11 -18.22 13.75
CA GLU A 186 -0.30 -17.33 12.65
C GLU A 186 0.52 -17.55 11.36
N GLU A 187 1.77 -17.99 11.47
CA GLU A 187 2.58 -18.36 10.30
C GLU A 187 2.08 -19.65 9.64
N GLU A 188 1.55 -20.60 10.41
CA GLU A 188 0.91 -21.81 9.87
C GLU A 188 -0.45 -21.53 9.18
N GLU A 189 -1.13 -20.43 9.54
CA GLU A 189 -2.40 -20.03 8.93
C GLU A 189 -2.25 -19.17 7.66
N GLU A 190 -1.08 -18.57 7.41
CA GLU A 190 -0.84 -17.96 6.11
C GLU A 190 -0.83 -19.05 5.04
N PRO A 191 -1.63 -18.95 3.97
CA PRO A 191 -1.51 -19.90 2.88
C PRO A 191 -0.08 -19.79 2.39
N GLU A 192 0.71 -20.86 2.55
CA GLU A 192 1.92 -21.05 1.77
C GLU A 192 1.50 -20.73 0.34
N GLU A 193 2.00 -19.63 -0.21
CA GLU A 193 2.00 -19.43 -1.66
C GLU A 193 2.92 -20.52 -2.17
N GLN A 194 2.37 -21.74 -2.30
CA GLN A 194 2.94 -22.79 -3.11
C GLN A 194 3.08 -22.14 -4.47
N GLN A 195 4.31 -21.76 -4.79
CA GLN A 195 4.72 -21.64 -6.18
C GLN A 195 4.35 -22.99 -6.79
N GLU A 196 3.19 -23.04 -7.44
CA GLU A 196 2.89 -24.06 -8.43
C GLU A 196 3.93 -23.85 -9.54
N GLU A 197 5.13 -24.38 -9.32
CA GLU A 197 5.94 -24.84 -10.41
C GLU A 197 5.06 -25.86 -11.15
N GLU A 198 4.50 -25.46 -12.28
CA GLU A 198 4.04 -26.41 -13.30
C GLU A 198 5.28 -27.15 -13.83
N ALA A 199 5.88 -27.99 -12.98
CA ALA A 199 6.69 -29.11 -13.39
C ALA A 199 5.71 -30.13 -13.97
N THR A 200 5.40 -30.00 -15.26
CA THR A 200 4.81 -31.08 -16.04
C THR A 200 5.85 -32.19 -16.21
N ASP A 201 6.16 -32.92 -15.14
CA ASP A 201 6.81 -34.21 -15.22
C ASP A 201 5.78 -35.22 -15.73
N LYS A 202 5.78 -35.40 -17.05
CA LYS A 202 5.20 -36.57 -17.71
C LYS A 202 6.32 -37.41 -18.28
N ASP A 203 7.05 -38.10 -17.42
CA ASP A 203 7.78 -39.29 -17.82
C ASP A 203 6.96 -40.53 -17.43
N GLY A 204 6.07 -40.88 -18.35
CA GLY A 204 5.47 -42.20 -18.45
C GLY A 204 6.37 -43.09 -19.30
N ASP A 205 6.90 -44.11 -18.63
CA ASP A 205 7.51 -45.33 -19.17
C ASP A 205 6.78 -45.86 -20.43
N GLU A 206 7.42 -45.81 -21.60
CA GLU A 206 7.10 -46.70 -22.73
C GLU A 206 8.39 -47.24 -23.38
N GLU A 207 8.42 -48.57 -23.45
CA GLU A 207 9.45 -49.42 -24.00
C GLU A 207 9.73 -49.14 -25.49
N GLY A 208 10.98 -49.42 -25.88
CA GLY A 208 11.60 -49.20 -27.19
C GLY A 208 10.73 -49.28 -28.44
N GLU A 209 10.92 -48.27 -29.29
CA GLU A 209 10.73 -48.32 -30.75
C GLU A 209 11.78 -47.42 -31.44
N GLU A 210 12.10 -47.77 -32.68
CA GLU A 210 13.33 -47.53 -33.43
C GLU A 210 13.66 -46.04 -33.74
N GLU A 211 14.97 -45.74 -33.81
CA GLU A 211 15.57 -44.47 -34.25
C GLU A 211 14.87 -43.91 -35.53
N GLN A 212 14.08 -42.86 -35.34
CA GLN A 212 13.79 -41.88 -36.38
C GLN A 212 14.29 -40.53 -35.86
N GLU A 213 15.32 -39.99 -36.53
CA GLU A 213 15.75 -38.60 -36.37
C GLU A 213 14.59 -37.68 -36.80
N GLU A 214 13.66 -37.40 -35.88
CA GLU A 214 12.76 -36.26 -36.00
C GLU A 214 13.55 -35.02 -35.54
N ASP A 215 13.57 -34.02 -36.41
CA ASP A 215 14.19 -32.70 -36.28
C ASP A 215 13.73 -32.01 -34.98
N ASP A 216 14.50 -32.20 -33.90
CA ASP A 216 14.23 -31.61 -32.57
C ASP A 216 14.28 -30.08 -32.71
N THR A 217 13.13 -29.42 -32.68
CA THR A 217 13.06 -27.96 -32.68
C THR A 217 13.88 -27.41 -31.51
N PRO A 218 14.75 -26.39 -31.73
CA PRO A 218 15.59 -25.86 -30.67
C PRO A 218 14.73 -25.37 -29.51
N LYS A 219 14.98 -25.92 -28.32
CA LYS A 219 14.33 -25.47 -27.09
C LYS A 219 14.78 -24.02 -26.83
N PRO A 220 13.87 -23.12 -26.44
CA PRO A 220 14.26 -21.74 -26.17
C PRO A 220 15.22 -21.70 -24.97
N ASP A 221 16.43 -21.20 -25.16
CA ASP A 221 17.44 -20.98 -24.10
C ASP A 221 17.05 -19.87 -23.10
N PHE A 222 15.85 -19.30 -23.23
CA PHE A 222 15.37 -18.24 -22.35
C PHE A 222 14.98 -18.81 -20.99
N LYS A 223 15.89 -18.69 -20.01
CA LYS A 223 15.57 -18.83 -18.59
C LYS A 223 15.07 -17.47 -18.07
N PRO A 224 13.89 -17.40 -17.41
CA PRO A 224 13.45 -16.16 -16.78
C PRO A 224 14.50 -15.70 -15.74
N PRO A 225 14.71 -14.39 -15.57
CA PRO A 225 15.61 -13.89 -14.54
C PRO A 225 15.24 -14.48 -13.17
N PRO A 226 16.21 -14.95 -12.38
CA PRO A 226 15.91 -15.58 -11.11
C PRO A 226 15.26 -14.57 -10.16
N GLU A 227 14.19 -14.99 -9.50
CA GLU A 227 13.44 -14.11 -8.60
C GLU A 227 14.22 -13.87 -7.31
N ILE A 228 14.25 -12.60 -6.87
CA ILE A 228 14.92 -12.25 -5.61
C ILE A 228 14.04 -12.74 -4.46
N PRO A 229 14.59 -13.57 -3.55
CA PRO A 229 13.80 -14.15 -2.47
C PRO A 229 13.30 -13.07 -1.52
N LYS A 230 12.08 -13.28 -1.02
CA LYS A 230 11.43 -12.46 0.00
C LYS A 230 12.18 -12.57 1.32
N GLU A 231 12.22 -11.49 2.09
CA GLU A 231 12.77 -11.51 3.45
C GLU A 231 11.78 -12.18 4.40
N ASP A 232 12.31 -13.02 5.30
CA ASP A 232 11.54 -13.73 6.31
C ASP A 232 10.83 -12.75 7.25
N ASN A 233 9.76 -13.21 7.88
CA ASN A 233 9.08 -12.44 8.92
C ASN A 233 10.08 -12.05 10.02
N LYS A 234 9.89 -10.87 10.63
CA LYS A 234 10.79 -10.25 11.61
C LYS A 234 12.13 -9.73 11.07
N THR A 235 12.44 -9.93 9.79
CA THR A 235 13.69 -9.45 9.19
C THR A 235 13.46 -8.32 8.18
N GLY A 236 14.40 -7.37 8.12
CA GLY A 236 14.45 -6.30 7.12
C GLY A 236 13.11 -5.57 6.90
N THR A 237 12.61 -5.63 5.67
CA THR A 237 11.34 -5.03 5.22
C THR A 237 10.09 -5.66 5.84
N ASN A 238 10.21 -6.87 6.38
CA ASN A 238 9.16 -7.65 7.04
C ASN A 238 9.35 -7.72 8.57
N LYS A 239 10.17 -6.83 9.14
CA LYS A 239 10.41 -6.74 10.59
C LYS A 239 9.16 -6.50 11.44
N LYS A 240 8.20 -5.72 10.93
CA LYS A 240 6.95 -5.39 11.63
C LYS A 240 5.75 -5.85 10.83
N THR A 241 4.70 -6.26 11.53
CA THR A 241 3.41 -6.59 10.93
C THR A 241 2.52 -5.36 10.92
N TYR A 242 1.67 -5.23 9.90
CA TYR A 242 0.81 -4.07 9.73
C TYR A 242 -0.65 -4.49 9.59
N PHE A 243 -1.53 -3.83 10.35
CA PHE A 243 -2.97 -3.97 10.25
C PHE A 243 -3.58 -2.69 9.71
N VAL A 244 -4.63 -2.82 8.89
CA VAL A 244 -5.34 -1.68 8.31
C VAL A 244 -6.83 -1.74 8.58
N CYS A 245 -7.44 -0.59 8.80
CA CYS A 245 -8.90 -0.44 8.80
C CYS A 245 -9.32 0.81 8.02
N ASN A 246 -10.51 0.79 7.42
CA ASN A 246 -10.96 1.94 6.63
C ASN A 246 -11.46 3.11 7.50
N ASP A 247 -12.09 2.79 8.62
CA ASP A 247 -12.58 3.74 9.61
C ASP A 247 -12.44 3.12 10.99
N PRO A 248 -12.17 3.92 12.05
CA PRO A 248 -12.14 3.41 13.41
C PRO A 248 -13.47 2.72 13.76
N GLY A 249 -13.40 1.46 14.21
CA GLY A 249 -14.56 0.64 14.57
C GLY A 249 -14.99 -0.37 13.50
N LYS A 250 -14.44 -0.28 12.28
CA LYS A 250 -14.48 -1.39 11.32
C LYS A 250 -13.45 -2.46 11.68
N PRO A 251 -13.58 -3.70 11.19
CA PRO A 251 -12.59 -4.75 11.43
C PRO A 251 -11.21 -4.36 10.89
N TRP A 252 -10.18 -4.83 11.58
CA TRP A 252 -8.80 -4.72 11.15
C TRP A 252 -8.44 -5.88 10.22
N THR A 253 -7.70 -5.58 9.15
CA THR A 253 -7.22 -6.57 8.17
C THR A 253 -5.69 -6.58 8.22
N LYS A 254 -5.08 -7.76 8.43
CA LYS A 254 -3.63 -7.96 8.35
C LYS A 254 -3.15 -7.73 6.92
N LEU A 255 -2.05 -7.00 6.75
CA LEU A 255 -1.39 -6.87 5.46
C LEU A 255 -0.40 -8.02 5.26
N PRO A 256 -0.28 -8.58 4.04
CA PRO A 256 0.70 -9.62 3.75
C PRO A 256 2.12 -9.06 3.88
N ALA A 257 3.09 -9.94 4.03
CA ALA A 257 4.50 -9.56 3.97
C ALA A 257 4.91 -9.15 2.54
N VAL A 258 5.86 -8.20 2.43
CA VAL A 258 6.23 -7.57 1.16
C VAL A 258 7.32 -8.36 0.46
N SER A 259 7.26 -8.45 -0.87
CA SER A 259 8.34 -9.00 -1.70
C SER A 259 9.22 -7.90 -2.33
N PRO A 260 10.50 -8.19 -2.64
CA PRO A 260 11.39 -7.23 -3.29
C PRO A 260 10.84 -6.74 -4.65
N ALA A 261 10.24 -7.65 -5.42
CA ALA A 261 9.59 -7.34 -6.70
C ALA A 261 8.46 -6.30 -6.54
N GLN A 262 7.64 -6.41 -5.48
CA GLN A 262 6.61 -5.41 -5.16
C GLN A 262 7.22 -4.05 -4.83
N VAL A 263 8.31 -4.01 -4.05
CA VAL A 263 8.99 -2.75 -3.71
C VAL A 263 9.59 -2.08 -4.95
N GLN A 264 10.25 -2.86 -5.82
CA GLN A 264 10.81 -2.37 -7.07
C GLN A 264 9.73 -1.81 -8.00
N SER A 265 8.67 -2.58 -8.28
CA SER A 265 7.56 -2.11 -9.10
C SER A 265 6.87 -0.90 -8.49
N ALA A 266 6.71 -0.83 -7.16
CA ALA A 266 6.15 0.33 -6.48
C ALA A 266 6.97 1.61 -6.68
N ARG A 267 8.30 1.52 -6.84
CA ARG A 267 9.17 2.68 -7.15
C ARG A 267 8.92 3.26 -8.52
N LEU A 268 8.51 2.43 -9.47
CA LEU A 268 8.31 2.79 -10.88
C LEU A 268 6.89 3.30 -11.19
N ILE A 269 5.96 3.22 -10.24
CA ILE A 269 4.55 3.59 -10.44
C ILE A 269 4.10 4.66 -9.46
N LYS A 270 3.12 5.48 -9.89
CA LYS A 270 2.47 6.50 -9.07
C LYS A 270 0.96 6.39 -9.18
N LYS A 271 0.30 5.84 -8.16
CA LYS A 271 -1.15 5.58 -8.14
C LYS A 271 -1.78 6.14 -6.87
N PHE A 272 -3.00 6.67 -6.98
CA PHE A 272 -3.81 6.97 -5.81
C PHE A 272 -4.48 5.70 -5.32
N PHE A 273 -4.57 5.54 -4.00
CA PHE A 273 -5.31 4.46 -3.38
C PHE A 273 -6.81 4.65 -3.57
N THR A 274 -7.55 3.56 -3.77
CA THR A 274 -9.01 3.61 -3.86
C THR A 274 -9.65 3.57 -2.49
N GLY A 275 -9.06 2.84 -1.53
CA GLY A 275 -9.70 2.50 -0.26
C GLY A 275 -10.31 1.09 -0.24
N ARG A 276 -10.12 0.32 -1.32
CA ARG A 276 -10.49 -1.09 -1.43
C ARG A 276 -9.24 -1.96 -1.58
N LEU A 277 -9.01 -2.86 -0.62
CA LEU A 277 -7.81 -3.70 -0.58
C LEU A 277 -7.71 -4.71 -1.74
N ASP A 278 -8.86 -5.11 -2.30
CA ASP A 278 -9.00 -6.05 -3.42
C ASP A 278 -8.92 -5.38 -4.80
N ALA A 279 -8.78 -4.05 -4.86
CA ALA A 279 -8.74 -3.35 -6.14
C ALA A 279 -7.44 -3.68 -6.92
N PRO A 280 -7.53 -3.97 -8.24
CA PRO A 280 -6.35 -4.27 -9.05
C PRO A 280 -5.52 -3.01 -9.34
N VAL A 281 -4.20 -3.13 -9.24
CA VAL A 281 -3.26 -2.03 -9.52
C VAL A 281 -2.91 -2.01 -11.01
N VAL A 282 -3.68 -1.25 -11.78
CA VAL A 282 -3.47 -1.15 -13.24
C VAL A 282 -2.33 -0.18 -13.54
N SER A 283 -1.11 -0.67 -13.75
CA SER A 283 0.07 0.13 -14.06
C SER A 283 0.95 -0.47 -15.15
N TYR A 284 1.86 0.34 -15.68
CA TYR A 284 3.01 -0.11 -16.45
C TYR A 284 4.29 0.44 -15.78
N PRO A 285 5.24 -0.42 -15.38
CA PRO A 285 5.21 -1.88 -15.38
C PRO A 285 4.03 -2.49 -14.60
N PRO A 286 3.61 -3.73 -14.93
CA PRO A 286 2.63 -4.46 -14.16
C PRO A 286 3.07 -4.60 -12.70
N PHE A 287 2.15 -4.35 -11.77
CA PHE A 287 2.43 -4.50 -10.36
C PHE A 287 2.05 -5.93 -9.90
N PRO A 288 2.96 -6.66 -9.22
CA PRO A 288 2.69 -8.01 -8.74
C PRO A 288 1.80 -7.96 -7.49
N GLY A 289 0.48 -7.96 -7.70
CA GLY A 289 -0.53 -8.03 -6.64
C GLY A 289 -1.62 -6.95 -6.77
N ASN A 290 -2.43 -6.85 -5.71
CA ASN A 290 -3.55 -5.90 -5.63
C ASN A 290 -3.18 -4.67 -4.79
N GLU A 291 -4.17 -3.81 -4.51
CA GLU A 291 -3.99 -2.60 -3.69
C GLU A 291 -3.45 -2.93 -2.29
N ILE A 292 -3.80 -4.09 -1.71
CA ILE A 292 -3.25 -4.57 -0.44
C ILE A 292 -1.71 -4.70 -0.46
N ASN A 293 -1.15 -5.30 -1.51
CA ASN A 293 0.30 -5.46 -1.68
C ASN A 293 0.97 -4.12 -2.00
N TYR A 294 0.30 -3.27 -2.79
CA TYR A 294 0.82 -1.92 -3.07
C TYR A 294 0.84 -1.03 -1.83
N LEU A 295 -0.20 -1.12 -0.98
CA LEU A 295 -0.27 -0.43 0.29
C LEU A 295 0.87 -0.87 1.21
N ARG A 296 1.09 -2.18 1.35
CA ARG A 296 2.20 -2.74 2.11
C ARG A 296 3.56 -2.27 1.59
N ALA A 297 3.77 -2.27 0.27
CA ALA A 297 5.01 -1.80 -0.35
C ALA A 297 5.25 -0.30 -0.10
N GLN A 298 4.19 0.52 -0.17
CA GLN A 298 4.30 1.95 0.17
C GLN A 298 4.61 2.17 1.66
N ILE A 299 4.00 1.41 2.56
CA ILE A 299 4.29 1.47 4.00
C ILE A 299 5.76 1.14 4.27
N ALA A 300 6.30 0.08 3.65
CA ALA A 300 7.72 -0.29 3.78
C ALA A 300 8.63 0.88 3.35
N ARG A 301 8.38 1.43 2.16
CA ARG A 301 9.17 2.54 1.60
C ARG A 301 9.09 3.83 2.41
N ILE A 302 7.93 4.15 2.96
CA ILE A 302 7.73 5.33 3.79
C ILE A 302 8.42 5.12 5.14
N SER A 303 8.24 3.97 5.77
CA SER A 303 8.84 3.67 7.09
C SER A 303 10.36 3.74 7.04
N ALA A 304 10.96 3.05 6.05
CA ALA A 304 12.42 3.05 5.84
C ALA A 304 13.00 4.43 5.49
N GLY A 305 12.17 5.35 4.96
CA GLY A 305 12.63 6.69 4.57
C GLY A 305 12.24 7.81 5.53
N THR A 306 11.45 7.53 6.57
CA THR A 306 10.86 8.60 7.41
C THR A 306 10.81 8.33 8.90
N HIS A 307 11.08 7.10 9.34
CA HIS A 307 11.18 6.79 10.76
C HIS A 307 12.51 7.30 11.33
N VAL A 308 12.43 8.40 12.05
CA VAL A 308 13.60 9.11 12.58
C VAL A 308 13.47 9.32 14.09
N SER A 309 14.61 9.43 14.77
CA SER A 309 14.68 9.65 16.21
C SER A 309 15.74 10.70 16.55
N PRO A 310 15.62 11.39 17.70
CA PRO A 310 16.71 12.20 18.23
C PRO A 310 17.99 11.37 18.36
N MET A 311 19.13 11.96 18.01
CA MET A 311 20.43 11.32 18.13
C MET A 311 20.68 10.84 19.58
N GLY A 312 21.10 9.59 19.73
CA GLY A 312 21.37 8.95 21.03
C GLY A 312 20.15 8.36 21.73
N PHE A 313 18.94 8.48 21.16
CA PHE A 313 17.75 7.83 21.72
C PHE A 313 17.83 6.30 21.60
N TYR A 314 18.28 5.81 20.46
CA TYR A 314 18.61 4.40 20.24
C TYR A 314 20.12 4.21 20.26
N GLN A 315 20.54 3.03 20.68
CA GLN A 315 21.93 2.58 20.63
C GLN A 315 21.97 1.15 20.10
N PHE A 316 23.12 0.75 19.58
CA PHE A 316 23.35 -0.65 19.26
C PHE A 316 23.59 -1.43 20.55
N GLU A 317 23.19 -2.70 20.59
CA GLU A 317 23.54 -3.59 21.69
C GLU A 317 25.07 -3.79 21.70
N GLU A 318 25.69 -3.65 22.88
CA GLU A 318 27.12 -3.89 23.06
C GLU A 318 27.32 -5.38 23.30
N ASP A 319 27.34 -6.18 22.25
CA ASP A 319 27.86 -7.55 22.35
C ASP A 319 29.38 -7.50 22.39
N GLU A 320 29.97 -7.98 23.48
CA GLU A 320 31.40 -7.90 23.82
C GLU A 320 32.35 -8.64 22.82
N GLU A 321 31.83 -9.28 21.78
CA GLU A 321 32.61 -10.09 20.82
C GLU A 321 32.78 -9.48 19.41
N GLU A 322 32.12 -8.38 19.07
CA GLU A 322 32.20 -7.75 17.73
C GLU A 322 32.63 -6.28 17.79
N GLU A 323 33.92 -6.03 18.05
CA GLU A 323 34.54 -4.69 18.05
C GLU A 323 34.90 -4.16 16.64
N GLU A 324 34.71 -4.92 15.57
CA GLU A 324 35.11 -4.51 14.21
C GLU A 324 33.98 -4.80 13.21
N GLU A 325 33.10 -3.81 13.02
CA GLU A 325 32.34 -3.44 11.81
C GLU A 325 30.94 -2.92 12.17
N THR A 326 30.75 -1.60 12.05
CA THR A 326 29.41 -0.98 12.07
C THR A 326 28.57 -1.35 10.84
N GLU A 327 29.16 -2.03 9.86
CA GLU A 327 28.59 -2.46 8.59
C GLU A 327 27.89 -3.82 8.72
N GLY A 328 26.80 -3.88 9.50
CA GLY A 328 26.05 -5.14 9.64
C GLY A 328 25.04 -5.19 10.79
N ARG A 329 25.05 -4.20 11.68
CA ARG A 329 24.07 -4.14 12.77
C ARG A 329 22.69 -3.78 12.25
N ASN A 330 21.82 -4.78 12.27
CA ASN A 330 20.46 -4.72 11.74
C ASN A 330 19.43 -4.23 12.77
N ASP A 331 19.80 -4.20 14.06
CA ASP A 331 18.89 -3.87 15.16
C ASP A 331 19.47 -2.82 16.12
N CYS A 332 18.59 -2.05 16.75
CA CYS A 332 18.94 -1.05 17.76
C CYS A 332 17.95 -1.11 18.94
N VAL A 333 18.46 -0.85 20.14
CA VAL A 333 17.72 -0.89 21.41
C VAL A 333 17.57 0.51 22.01
N ILE A 334 16.55 0.69 22.86
CA ILE A 334 16.30 1.97 23.53
C ILE A 334 17.44 2.27 24.50
N ASN A 335 18.05 3.45 24.38
CA ASN A 335 19.06 3.91 25.32
C ASN A 335 18.39 4.43 26.61
N VAL A 336 18.51 3.66 27.69
CA VAL A 336 17.93 3.98 29.00
C VAL A 336 18.55 5.25 29.60
N ASP A 337 19.81 5.53 29.27
CA ASP A 337 20.57 6.69 29.74
C ASP A 337 20.45 7.91 28.81
N PHE A 338 19.49 7.91 27.87
CA PHE A 338 19.28 9.01 26.94
C PHE A 338 19.10 10.37 27.65
N GLU A 339 19.95 11.32 27.28
CA GLU A 339 19.84 12.72 27.66
C GLU A 339 19.12 13.53 26.54
N PRO A 340 18.06 14.28 26.87
CA PRO A 340 17.33 15.07 25.89
C PRO A 340 18.22 16.05 25.12
N VAL A 341 18.21 15.94 23.80
CA VAL A 341 18.82 16.93 22.92
C VAL A 341 18.05 18.25 23.03
N SER A 342 18.77 19.37 23.03
CA SER A 342 18.15 20.69 23.19
C SER A 342 17.26 21.03 22.00
N LEU A 343 16.17 21.79 22.25
CA LEU A 343 15.27 22.26 21.18
C LEU A 343 16.00 23.04 20.09
N ARG A 344 17.06 23.78 20.46
CA ARG A 344 17.86 24.57 19.52
C ARG A 344 18.60 23.66 18.54
N ASP A 345 19.13 22.56 19.03
CA ASP A 345 19.95 21.63 18.26
C ASP A 345 19.06 20.74 17.37
N LEU A 346 17.92 20.27 17.92
CA LEU A 346 16.91 19.53 17.15
C LEU A 346 16.27 20.34 16.02
N CYS A 347 16.21 21.67 16.18
CA CYS A 347 15.67 22.57 15.16
C CYS A 347 16.75 23.25 14.31
N ASP A 348 18.01 22.82 14.43
CA ASP A 348 19.09 23.37 13.63
C ASP A 348 18.98 22.91 12.17
N GLY A 349 19.35 23.81 11.25
CA GLY A 349 19.27 23.55 9.81
C GLY A 349 20.30 22.53 9.30
N SER A 350 21.28 22.14 10.13
CA SER A 350 22.29 21.14 9.77
C SER A 350 21.77 19.70 9.79
N LEU A 351 20.62 19.44 10.44
CA LEU A 351 20.00 18.11 10.53
C LEU A 351 20.85 17.00 11.20
N GLN A 352 21.91 17.35 11.92
CA GLN A 352 22.84 16.40 12.55
C GLN A 352 22.26 15.66 13.77
N HIS A 353 21.23 16.23 14.41
CA HIS A 353 20.70 15.75 15.68
C HIS A 353 19.50 14.79 15.53
N TRP A 354 19.21 14.37 14.30
CA TRP A 354 18.19 13.39 13.97
C TRP A 354 18.86 12.27 13.18
N VAL A 355 18.46 11.03 13.47
CA VAL A 355 19.02 9.83 12.84
C VAL A 355 17.91 8.89 12.39
N HIS A 356 18.15 8.11 11.33
CA HIS A 356 17.25 7.02 10.93
C HIS A 356 17.42 5.82 11.85
N HIS A 357 16.32 5.25 12.36
CA HIS A 357 16.34 4.06 13.23
C HIS A 357 15.67 2.83 12.58
N VAL A 358 15.39 2.91 11.29
CA VAL A 358 14.88 1.80 10.47
C VAL A 358 15.84 1.59 9.30
N GLN A 359 16.05 0.33 8.92
CA GLN A 359 16.98 -0.04 7.86
C GLN A 359 16.58 0.57 6.52
N HIS A 360 17.59 0.94 5.74
CA HIS A 360 17.41 1.43 4.38
C HIS A 360 17.04 0.27 3.44
N ILE A 361 16.09 0.51 2.53
CA ILE A 361 15.75 -0.48 1.49
C ILE A 361 16.59 -0.20 0.25
N LEU A 362 17.46 -1.15 -0.10
CA LEU A 362 18.37 -1.10 -1.24
C LEU A 362 17.63 -1.01 -2.59
N PRO A 363 18.28 -0.58 -3.69
CA PRO A 363 17.74 -0.66 -5.05
C PRO A 363 17.13 -2.03 -5.39
N GLN A 364 17.73 -3.12 -4.92
CA GLN A 364 17.22 -4.49 -5.01
C GLN A 364 15.84 -4.72 -4.36
N GLY A 365 15.41 -3.86 -3.43
CA GLY A 365 14.10 -3.97 -2.77
C GLY A 365 14.12 -4.76 -1.45
N ARG A 366 15.31 -5.19 -1.01
CA ARG A 366 15.60 -5.77 0.31
C ARG A 366 16.36 -4.79 1.19
N CYS A 367 16.46 -5.07 2.48
CA CYS A 367 17.37 -4.32 3.37
C CYS A 367 18.78 -4.90 3.35
N VAL A 368 18.91 -6.23 3.19
CA VAL A 368 20.19 -6.92 3.04
C VAL A 368 20.35 -7.41 1.60
N TRP A 369 21.48 -7.08 0.99
CA TRP A 369 21.77 -7.49 -0.39
C TRP A 369 21.99 -9.00 -0.49
N VAL A 370 21.43 -9.61 -1.53
CA VAL A 370 21.63 -11.03 -1.84
C VAL A 370 22.06 -11.19 -3.30
N LYS A 371 23.15 -11.94 -3.53
CA LYS A 371 23.55 -12.37 -4.86
C LYS A 371 22.61 -13.50 -5.30
N VAL A 372 21.89 -13.33 -6.40
CA VAL A 372 20.98 -14.35 -6.94
C VAL A 372 21.64 -14.93 -8.20
N GLY A 373 21.86 -16.26 -8.24
CA GLY A 373 22.31 -16.96 -9.45
C GLY A 373 23.69 -17.63 -9.43
N GLN A 374 24.23 -18.07 -8.29
CA GLN A 374 25.29 -19.09 -8.27
C GLN A 374 24.82 -20.26 -7.42
N GLU A 375 24.70 -21.44 -8.04
CA GLU A 375 24.70 -22.73 -7.34
C GLU A 375 25.92 -22.79 -6.41
N SER A 376 25.77 -23.45 -5.27
CA SER A 376 26.91 -23.72 -4.39
C SER A 376 28.05 -24.35 -5.21
N PRO A 377 29.32 -24.02 -4.95
CA PRO A 377 30.47 -24.61 -5.65
C PRO A 377 30.61 -26.13 -5.51
N GLU A 378 29.67 -26.82 -4.83
CA GLU A 378 29.61 -28.28 -4.71
C GLU A 378 29.01 -28.97 -5.95
N GLU A 379 28.38 -28.25 -6.90
CA GLU A 379 27.76 -28.86 -8.10
C GLU A 379 28.55 -28.63 -9.42
N VAL A 380 29.69 -27.92 -9.37
CA VAL A 380 30.51 -27.60 -10.57
C VAL A 380 31.80 -28.44 -10.65
N GLU A 381 31.82 -29.65 -10.08
CA GLU A 381 33.00 -30.54 -10.18
C GLU A 381 33.08 -31.37 -11.47
N ASP A 382 32.09 -31.32 -12.39
CA ASP A 382 32.02 -32.29 -13.51
C ASP A 382 31.94 -31.74 -14.95
N GLU A 383 32.10 -30.45 -15.22
CA GLU A 383 32.17 -29.94 -16.62
C GLU A 383 33.44 -29.12 -16.88
N ASP A 384 34.54 -29.84 -17.15
CA ASP A 384 35.73 -29.34 -17.83
C ASP A 384 35.40 -29.04 -19.31
N GLU A 385 34.86 -27.86 -19.63
CA GLU A 385 35.00 -27.26 -20.96
C GLU A 385 35.49 -25.82 -20.86
N GLU A 386 36.78 -25.63 -21.17
CA GLU A 386 37.43 -24.33 -21.38
C GLU A 386 36.84 -23.63 -22.63
N GLU A 387 35.68 -22.99 -22.50
CA GLU A 387 35.37 -21.82 -23.32
C GLU A 387 35.63 -20.56 -22.49
N GLU A 388 36.41 -19.62 -23.04
CA GLU A 388 36.51 -18.23 -22.55
C GLU A 388 35.13 -17.57 -22.61
N ARG A 389 34.22 -17.93 -21.69
CA ARG A 389 33.10 -17.06 -21.33
C ARG A 389 33.71 -15.86 -20.65
N GLU A 390 33.49 -14.66 -21.21
CA GLU A 390 33.64 -13.41 -20.47
C GLU A 390 32.92 -13.62 -19.13
N GLU A 391 33.67 -13.64 -18.02
CA GLU A 391 33.07 -13.70 -16.68
C GLU A 391 32.04 -12.55 -16.64
N PRO A 392 30.73 -12.84 -16.50
CA PRO A 392 29.75 -11.78 -16.46
C PRO A 392 30.11 -10.86 -15.30
N ASP A 393 30.24 -9.55 -15.57
CA ASP A 393 30.56 -8.52 -14.58
C ASP A 393 29.78 -8.83 -13.29
N GLU A 394 30.48 -9.28 -12.25
CA GLU A 394 29.82 -9.63 -11.00
C GLU A 394 29.12 -8.37 -10.47
N PRO A 395 27.81 -8.43 -10.17
CA PRO A 395 27.11 -7.25 -9.69
C PRO A 395 27.74 -6.82 -8.36
N GLU A 396 28.26 -5.60 -8.31
CA GLU A 396 28.81 -5.02 -7.09
C GLU A 396 27.74 -5.06 -5.98
N PRO A 397 28.07 -5.50 -4.76
CA PRO A 397 27.12 -5.58 -3.67
C PRO A 397 26.57 -4.19 -3.35
N GLU A 398 25.24 -4.07 -3.31
CA GLU A 398 24.59 -2.80 -2.96
C GLU A 398 24.72 -2.56 -1.45
N VAL A 399 25.44 -1.51 -1.06
CA VAL A 399 25.60 -1.13 0.35
C VAL A 399 24.78 0.13 0.65
N GLY A 400 23.88 0.03 1.62
CA GLY A 400 23.08 1.14 2.13
C GLY A 400 23.77 1.90 3.28
N PRO A 401 23.27 3.09 3.67
CA PRO A 401 23.75 3.76 4.86
C PRO A 401 23.47 2.90 6.11
N PRO A 402 24.37 2.90 7.11
CA PRO A 402 24.17 2.14 8.34
C PRO A 402 22.97 2.67 9.16
N LEU A 403 22.51 1.89 10.12
CA LEU A 403 21.54 2.38 11.09
C LEU A 403 22.11 3.56 11.90
N LEU A 404 21.22 4.42 12.37
CA LEU A 404 21.56 5.62 13.14
C LEU A 404 22.40 6.66 12.35
N THR A 405 22.39 6.59 11.02
CA THR A 405 22.97 7.64 10.17
C THR A 405 22.21 8.97 10.33
N PRO A 406 22.93 10.11 10.49
CA PRO A 406 22.31 11.43 10.59
C PRO A 406 21.60 11.89 9.32
N LEU A 407 20.50 12.64 9.48
CA LEU A 407 19.74 13.22 8.36
C LEU A 407 20.51 14.26 7.55
N SER A 408 21.68 14.70 8.01
CA SER A 408 22.59 15.57 7.25
C SER A 408 23.19 14.87 6.02
N GLU A 409 23.19 13.53 6.00
CA GLU A 409 23.71 12.71 4.91
C GLU A 409 22.63 12.34 3.87
N ASP A 410 21.36 12.68 4.14
CA ASP A 410 20.26 12.44 3.21
C ASP A 410 20.43 13.27 1.91
N ALA A 411 20.15 12.63 0.78
CA ALA A 411 20.23 13.29 -0.52
C ALA A 411 19.25 14.47 -0.66
N GLU A 412 19.74 15.60 -1.18
CA GLU A 412 18.90 16.76 -1.48
C GLU A 412 17.93 16.50 -2.63
N ILE A 413 16.75 17.11 -2.55
CA ILE A 413 15.70 16.99 -3.56
C ILE A 413 15.83 18.17 -4.54
N GLY A 414 16.68 18.00 -5.54
CA GLY A 414 17.05 19.07 -6.47
C GLY A 414 17.87 20.16 -5.78
N ASN A 415 17.21 21.16 -5.18
CA ASN A 415 17.85 22.21 -4.37
C ASN A 415 17.12 22.43 -3.03
N LEU A 416 16.29 21.47 -2.61
CA LEU A 416 15.55 21.51 -1.36
C LEU A 416 16.16 20.52 -0.37
N PRO A 417 16.30 20.90 0.92
CA PRO A 417 16.75 19.95 1.92
C PRO A 417 15.74 18.81 2.05
N PRO A 418 16.17 17.58 2.36
CA PRO A 418 15.29 16.42 2.49
C PRO A 418 14.30 16.56 3.64
N TRP A 419 14.65 17.34 4.67
CA TRP A 419 13.85 17.58 5.86
C TRP A 419 13.77 19.07 6.21
N THR A 420 12.68 19.46 6.86
CA THR A 420 12.47 20.84 7.36
C THR A 420 12.19 20.84 8.85
N PRO A 421 13.14 21.29 9.69
CA PRO A 421 12.94 21.44 11.12
C PRO A 421 12.15 22.72 11.42
N LYS A 422 11.29 22.65 12.43
CA LYS A 422 10.42 23.74 12.86
C LYS A 422 10.17 23.66 14.35
N VAL A 423 10.09 24.83 14.98
CA VAL A 423 9.65 24.96 16.37
C VAL A 423 8.14 25.21 16.41
N SER A 424 7.41 24.54 17.31
CA SER A 424 5.97 24.71 17.46
C SER A 424 5.55 26.15 17.79
N SER A 425 6.25 26.79 18.73
CA SER A 425 6.01 28.18 19.15
C SER A 425 7.29 29.00 19.21
N LYS A 426 7.32 30.09 18.43
CA LYS A 426 8.41 31.08 18.47
C LYS A 426 8.22 32.12 19.58
N LEU A 427 7.02 32.22 20.15
CA LEU A 427 6.66 33.22 21.17
C LEU A 427 7.09 32.78 22.57
N ILE A 428 6.96 31.49 22.87
CA ILE A 428 7.33 30.92 24.17
C ILE A 428 8.18 29.66 23.93
N PRO A 429 9.48 29.79 23.59
CA PRO A 429 10.34 28.66 23.27
C PRO A 429 10.56 27.68 24.44
N GLN A 430 10.33 28.10 25.69
CA GLN A 430 10.54 27.24 26.87
C GLN A 430 9.57 26.05 26.94
N TYR A 431 8.40 26.18 26.30
CA TYR A 431 7.38 25.12 26.23
C TYR A 431 7.16 24.65 24.79
N ALA A 432 8.06 25.03 23.88
CA ALA A 432 7.96 24.62 22.49
C ALA A 432 8.61 23.25 22.30
N ILE A 433 8.18 22.57 21.24
CA ILE A 433 8.65 21.25 20.86
C ILE A 433 9.30 21.32 19.48
N ALA A 434 10.21 20.39 19.21
CA ALA A 434 10.83 20.23 17.91
C ALA A 434 9.87 19.47 17.00
N VAL A 435 9.74 19.94 15.77
CA VAL A 435 8.88 19.36 14.76
C VAL A 435 9.68 19.22 13.48
N LEU A 436 9.71 18.03 12.90
CA LEU A 436 10.46 17.73 11.69
C LEU A 436 9.50 17.22 10.62
N HIS A 437 9.54 17.81 9.43
CA HIS A 437 8.73 17.38 8.29
C HIS A 437 9.60 16.85 7.18
N SER A 438 9.21 15.72 6.58
CA SER A 438 9.86 15.19 5.38
C SER A 438 9.40 15.97 4.15
N ASN A 439 10.36 16.45 3.36
CA ASN A 439 10.08 17.02 2.05
C ASN A 439 10.00 15.94 0.96
N LEU A 440 10.65 14.78 1.19
CA LEU A 440 10.62 13.64 0.27
C LEU A 440 9.29 12.88 0.32
N TRP A 441 8.73 12.76 1.52
CA TRP A 441 7.44 12.11 1.75
C TRP A 441 6.47 13.10 2.40
N PRO A 442 5.79 13.94 1.61
CA PRO A 442 4.79 14.87 2.13
C PRO A 442 3.73 14.14 2.93
N GLY A 443 3.59 14.55 4.19
CA GLY A 443 2.72 13.91 5.17
C GLY A 443 3.46 13.15 6.28
N ALA A 444 4.73 12.80 6.06
CA ALA A 444 5.58 12.24 7.11
C ALA A 444 6.14 13.35 7.99
N ALA A 445 5.97 13.21 9.30
CA ALA A 445 6.54 14.13 10.25
C ALA A 445 6.82 13.47 11.60
N ALA A 446 7.76 14.06 12.32
CA ALA A 446 8.17 13.63 13.65
C ALA A 446 8.12 14.81 14.62
N PHE A 447 7.82 14.54 15.89
CA PHE A 447 8.03 15.52 16.96
C PHE A 447 9.05 15.00 17.96
N ALA A 448 9.72 15.90 18.66
CA ALA A 448 10.53 15.58 19.82
C ALA A 448 10.36 16.62 20.94
N ALA A 449 10.17 16.14 22.15
CA ALA A 449 9.92 16.90 23.36
C ALA A 449 10.54 16.20 24.58
N GLY A 450 11.70 16.69 25.03
CA GLY A 450 12.41 16.06 26.15
C GLY A 450 12.87 14.65 25.80
N LYS A 451 12.41 13.65 26.57
CA LYS A 451 12.69 12.22 26.32
C LYS A 451 11.65 11.54 25.41
N LYS A 452 10.68 12.30 24.88
CA LYS A 452 9.59 11.75 24.07
C LYS A 452 9.75 12.20 22.63
N PHE A 453 9.55 11.28 21.70
CA PHE A 453 9.47 11.55 20.28
C PHE A 453 8.47 10.56 19.68
N GLU A 454 7.91 10.90 18.53
CA GLU A 454 7.04 10.00 17.79
C GLU A 454 7.05 10.38 16.31
N ASN A 455 6.87 9.38 15.44
CA ASN A 455 6.73 9.57 14.00
C ASN A 455 5.28 9.33 13.60
N VAL A 456 4.79 10.03 12.58
CA VAL A 456 3.46 9.76 12.01
C VAL A 456 3.45 10.09 10.52
N TYR A 457 2.74 9.27 9.75
CA TYR A 457 2.46 9.55 8.34
C TYR A 457 0.98 9.91 8.13
N ILE A 458 0.68 11.06 7.54
CA ILE A 458 -0.68 11.44 7.14
C ILE A 458 -0.64 12.04 5.74
N GLY A 459 -1.06 11.28 4.73
CA GLY A 459 -0.97 11.73 3.34
C GLY A 459 -1.44 10.73 2.30
N TYR A 460 -1.11 11.00 1.03
CA TYR A 460 -1.51 10.16 -0.12
C TYR A 460 -0.58 8.98 -0.41
N GLY A 461 0.50 8.82 0.36
CA GLY A 461 1.53 7.79 0.11
C GLY A 461 2.38 8.06 -1.12
N HIS A 462 2.51 9.32 -1.57
CA HIS A 462 3.28 9.68 -2.77
C HIS A 462 4.63 10.27 -2.40
N LYS A 463 5.69 9.72 -3.01
CA LYS A 463 7.02 10.31 -2.97
C LYS A 463 7.01 11.61 -3.78
N TYR A 464 7.52 12.68 -3.17
CA TYR A 464 7.73 13.94 -3.86
C TYR A 464 8.88 13.79 -4.84
N ASN A 465 8.69 14.32 -6.04
CA ASN A 465 9.72 14.47 -7.05
C ASN A 465 9.54 15.85 -7.69
N MET A 466 10.65 16.49 -8.02
CA MET A 466 10.64 17.78 -8.71
C MET A 466 10.08 17.62 -10.13
N ASP A 467 10.39 16.49 -10.77
CA ASP A 467 9.88 16.16 -12.08
C ASP A 467 8.51 15.49 -12.01
N ASN A 468 7.69 15.73 -13.04
CA ASN A 468 6.46 14.98 -13.22
C ASN A 468 6.80 13.51 -13.45
N TYR A 469 5.92 12.64 -12.95
CA TYR A 469 6.03 11.21 -13.21
C TYR A 469 6.04 10.95 -14.72
N ASN A 470 7.09 10.29 -15.20
CA ASN A 470 7.21 9.84 -16.57
C ASN A 470 7.09 8.31 -16.57
N PRO A 471 6.05 7.73 -17.24
CA PRO A 471 5.92 6.28 -17.33
C PRO A 471 7.19 5.65 -17.92
N PRO A 472 7.64 4.49 -17.40
CA PRO A 472 8.75 3.76 -17.98
C PRO A 472 8.51 3.43 -19.45
N GLN A 473 9.59 3.45 -20.23
CA GLN A 473 9.53 3.04 -21.63
C GLN A 473 9.21 1.55 -21.72
N THR A 474 8.60 1.16 -22.83
CA THR A 474 8.36 -0.26 -23.10
C THR A 474 9.67 -1.00 -23.21
N ALA A 475 9.68 -2.27 -22.78
CA ALA A 475 10.83 -3.15 -22.97
C ALA A 475 11.30 -3.13 -24.44
N PRO A 476 12.62 -3.21 -24.68
CA PRO A 476 13.15 -3.29 -26.03
C PRO A 476 12.56 -4.49 -26.77
N ILE A 477 12.43 -4.36 -28.08
CA ILE A 477 12.00 -5.45 -28.94
C ILE A 477 13.11 -6.51 -28.89
N GLN A 478 12.73 -7.77 -28.68
CA GLN A 478 13.68 -8.88 -28.71
C GLN A 478 14.29 -8.98 -30.11
N GLU A 479 15.61 -9.21 -30.16
CA GLU A 479 16.29 -9.45 -31.41
C GLU A 479 15.94 -10.85 -31.93
N GLU A 480 15.88 -10.99 -33.26
CA GLU A 480 15.68 -12.29 -33.89
C GLU A 480 16.94 -13.14 -33.73
N PHE A 481 16.77 -14.47 -33.82
CA PHE A 481 17.91 -15.39 -33.76
C PHE A 481 18.96 -15.00 -34.81
N PRO A 482 20.24 -14.84 -34.42
CA PRO A 482 21.27 -14.40 -35.35
C PRO A 482 21.37 -15.39 -36.50
N SER A 483 21.46 -14.87 -37.73
CA SER A 483 21.60 -15.74 -38.90
C SER A 483 22.99 -16.38 -38.91
N GLY A 484 23.04 -17.64 -38.45
CA GLY A 484 24.24 -18.46 -38.40
C GLY A 484 24.44 -19.35 -39.63
N PRO A 485 25.58 -20.06 -39.72
CA PRO A 485 25.85 -21.04 -40.77
C PRO A 485 24.86 -22.22 -40.76
N GLU A 486 24.16 -22.46 -39.65
CA GLU A 486 23.12 -23.49 -39.51
C GLU A 486 21.86 -23.19 -40.33
N ILE A 487 21.51 -21.91 -40.49
CA ILE A 487 20.32 -21.47 -41.25
C ILE A 487 20.66 -20.87 -42.61
N THR A 488 21.96 -20.74 -42.91
CA THR A 488 22.45 -20.19 -44.17
C THR A 488 22.86 -21.34 -45.07
N GLU A 489 22.16 -21.50 -46.20
CA GLU A 489 22.49 -22.51 -47.22
C GLU A 489 23.97 -22.37 -47.61
N ALA A 490 24.78 -23.37 -47.25
CA ALA A 490 26.18 -23.43 -47.64
C ALA A 490 26.29 -23.69 -49.15
N GLU A 491 27.29 -23.11 -49.80
CA GLU A 491 27.56 -23.45 -51.21
C GLU A 491 27.95 -24.94 -51.30
N ASP A 492 27.29 -25.68 -52.21
CA ASP A 492 27.65 -27.06 -52.50
C ASP A 492 29.16 -27.15 -52.80
N PRO A 493 29.89 -28.11 -52.20
CA PRO A 493 31.31 -28.26 -52.44
C PRO A 493 31.59 -28.47 -53.93
N THR A 494 32.66 -27.86 -54.43
CA THR A 494 33.03 -28.00 -55.83
C THR A 494 33.53 -29.42 -56.12
N VAL A 495 33.44 -29.87 -57.39
CA VAL A 495 33.94 -31.19 -57.82
C VAL A 495 35.43 -31.38 -57.49
N GLU A 496 36.20 -30.29 -57.42
CA GLU A 496 37.62 -30.34 -57.04
C GLU A 496 37.80 -30.61 -55.54
N GLU A 497 36.97 -30.01 -54.68
CA GLU A 497 36.97 -30.20 -53.23
C GLU A 497 36.44 -31.57 -52.82
N GLU A 498 35.40 -32.08 -53.49
CA GLU A 498 34.88 -33.44 -53.26
C GLU A 498 35.93 -34.50 -53.63
N ASN A 499 36.63 -34.33 -54.76
CA ASN A 499 37.71 -35.22 -55.15
C ASN A 499 38.92 -35.12 -54.21
N ALA A 500 39.22 -33.93 -53.69
CA ALA A 500 40.29 -33.74 -52.71
C ALA A 500 39.96 -34.42 -51.37
N LEU A 501 38.71 -34.30 -50.90
CA LEU A 501 38.22 -34.99 -49.70
C LEU A 501 38.27 -36.51 -49.87
N ARG A 502 37.82 -37.00 -51.03
CA ARG A 502 37.85 -38.44 -51.36
C ARG A 502 39.28 -38.98 -51.43
N ASN A 503 40.20 -38.23 -52.02
CA ASN A 503 41.61 -38.60 -52.06
C ASN A 503 42.23 -38.55 -50.66
N ALA A 504 41.89 -37.56 -49.83
CA ALA A 504 42.39 -37.48 -48.45
C ALA A 504 41.85 -38.62 -47.58
N GLN A 505 40.58 -39.01 -47.74
CA GLN A 505 40.01 -40.18 -47.08
C GLN A 505 40.67 -41.49 -47.55
N GLN A 506 40.97 -41.59 -48.85
CA GLN A 506 41.65 -42.75 -49.40
C GLN A 506 43.12 -42.82 -48.97
N GLU A 507 43.84 -41.71 -48.92
CA GLU A 507 45.21 -41.63 -48.40
C GLU A 507 45.25 -41.92 -46.89
N ALA A 508 44.25 -41.46 -46.12
CA ALA A 508 44.11 -41.82 -44.71
C ALA A 508 43.79 -43.31 -44.50
N ALA A 509 42.98 -43.91 -45.37
CA ALA A 509 42.68 -45.34 -45.35
C ALA A 509 43.91 -46.17 -45.76
N GLU A 510 44.63 -45.78 -46.81
CA GLU A 510 45.87 -46.43 -47.24
C GLU A 510 46.96 -46.29 -46.17
N ALA A 511 47.06 -45.15 -45.47
CA ALA A 511 47.98 -44.97 -44.35
C ALA A 511 47.58 -45.78 -43.10
N ALA A 512 46.29 -46.01 -42.87
CA ALA A 512 45.81 -46.89 -41.82
C ALA A 512 46.09 -48.37 -42.16
N GLU A 513 45.92 -48.76 -43.42
CA GLU A 513 46.21 -50.11 -43.93
C GLU A 513 47.73 -50.39 -43.93
N GLU A 514 48.59 -49.42 -44.29
CA GLU A 514 50.05 -49.54 -44.15
C GLU A 514 50.50 -49.60 -42.67
N MET A 515 49.78 -48.95 -41.74
CA MET A 515 50.04 -49.09 -40.31
C MET A 515 49.60 -50.46 -39.78
N GLU A 516 48.47 -51.00 -40.22
CA GLU A 516 48.04 -52.38 -39.90
C GLU A 516 49.01 -53.42 -40.48
N GLU A 517 49.46 -53.28 -41.74
CA GLU A 517 50.45 -54.18 -42.34
C GLU A 517 51.83 -54.11 -41.65
N ALA A 518 52.23 -52.93 -41.16
CA ALA A 518 53.47 -52.78 -40.38
C ALA A 518 53.37 -53.39 -38.97
N GLU A 519 52.18 -53.37 -38.36
CA GLU A 519 51.93 -54.08 -37.09
C GLU A 519 51.88 -55.61 -37.30
N GLU A 520 51.34 -56.10 -38.43
CA GLU A 520 51.36 -57.53 -38.77
C GLU A 520 52.77 -58.05 -39.14
N GLU A 521 53.63 -57.24 -39.76
CA GLU A 521 55.03 -57.62 -40.03
C GLU A 521 55.94 -57.60 -38.77
N GLU A 522 55.58 -56.86 -37.71
CA GLU A 522 56.29 -56.91 -36.42
C GLU A 522 55.85 -58.11 -35.54
N GLU A 523 54.69 -58.74 -35.77
CA GLU A 523 54.26 -59.96 -35.07
C GLU A 523 54.80 -61.28 -35.67
N GLU A 524 55.36 -61.27 -36.89
CA GLU A 524 55.96 -62.47 -37.50
C GLU A 524 57.45 -62.70 -37.16
N ASP A 525 58.13 -61.79 -36.44
CA ASP A 525 59.56 -61.87 -36.10
C ASP A 525 59.88 -62.02 -34.58
N ASP A 526 58.92 -62.45 -33.74
CA ASP A 526 59.12 -62.81 -32.32
C ASP A 526 58.93 -64.32 -31.98
#